data_AF-U1PC49-F1
#
_entry.id   AF-U1PC49-F1
#
_cell.length_a   1.000
_cell.length_b   1.000
_cell.length_c   1.000
_cell.angle_alpha   90.00
_cell.angle_beta   90.00
_cell.angle_gamma   90.00
#
_symmetry.space_group_name_H-M   'P 1'
#
loop_
_entity.id
_entity.type
_entity.pdbx_description
1 polymer ?
#
loop_
_entity_poly.entity_id
_entity_poly.type
_entity_poly.pdbx_seq_one_letter_code
_entity_poly.pdbx_strand_id
1 'polypeptide(L)'
;MRYTYKYHLKPTENQRQQLDFYHDTCRQLYNYVLKEFNEIPNSAGTLPQRVKEIVTQIPDLKEWWTELKSVYSTVRQAAVKRIKHSIKALSELKKRLQRRESQLEST
;
A
#
# COMPACT_ATOMS: atom_id res chain seq x y z
N MET A 1 1.27 23.42 37.64
CA MET A 1 1.95 22.69 36.55
C MET A 1 1.22 21.35 36.36
N ARG A 2 0.47 21.15 35.27
CA ARG A 2 -0.23 19.87 35.01
C ARG A 2 0.74 18.92 34.32
N TYR A 3 1.41 18.07 35.09
CA TYR A 3 2.19 16.97 34.53
C TYR A 3 1.23 15.94 33.92
N THR A 4 1.22 15.85 32.60
CA THR A 4 0.57 14.76 31.87
C THR A 4 1.60 13.67 31.65
N TYR A 5 1.54 12.62 32.46
CA TYR A 5 2.38 11.44 32.28
C TYR A 5 1.95 10.72 30.98
N LYS A 6 2.84 10.69 29.99
CA LYS A 6 2.68 9.84 28.80
C LYS A 6 3.09 8.42 29.16
N TYR A 7 2.12 7.61 29.60
CA TYR A 7 2.32 6.19 29.79
C TYR A 7 2.45 5.50 28.43
N HIS A 8 3.67 5.12 28.06
CA HIS A 8 3.93 4.37 26.85
C HIS A 8 3.74 2.88 27.15
N LEU A 9 2.62 2.32 26.71
CA LEU A 9 2.45 0.88 26.70
C LEU A 9 3.36 0.30 25.60
N LYS A 10 4.32 -0.52 26.00
CA LYS A 10 5.14 -1.30 25.08
C LYS A 10 4.44 -2.64 24.84
N PRO A 11 4.34 -3.10 23.58
CA PRO A 11 3.79 -4.41 23.32
C PRO A 11 4.64 -5.49 24.00
N THR A 12 3.99 -6.54 24.48
CA THR A 12 4.69 -7.77 24.88
C THR A 12 5.29 -8.43 23.65
N GLU A 13 6.20 -9.38 23.86
CA GLU A 13 6.83 -10.12 22.75
C GLU A 13 5.78 -10.80 21.84
N ASN A 14 4.76 -11.45 22.43
CA ASN A 14 3.67 -12.06 21.66
C ASN A 14 2.89 -11.03 20.84
N GLN A 15 2.60 -9.86 21.41
CA GLN A 15 1.91 -8.77 20.68
C GLN A 15 2.77 -8.26 19.53
N ARG A 16 4.09 -8.17 19.72
CA ARG A 16 5.03 -7.75 18.68
C ARG A 16 5.06 -8.73 17.52
N GLN A 17 5.18 -10.02 17.81
CA GLN A 17 5.18 -11.08 16.79
C GLN A 17 3.87 -11.09 15.99
N GLN A 18 2.72 -10.89 16.65
CA GLN A 18 1.43 -10.75 15.96
C GLN A 18 1.39 -9.53 15.04
N LEU A 19 1.88 -8.37 15.51
CA LEU A 19 1.95 -7.17 14.69
C LEU A 19 2.87 -7.35 13.48
N ASP A 20 4.03 -7.98 13.68
CA ASP A 20 4.98 -8.25 12.61
C ASP A 20 4.40 -9.20 11.56
N PHE A 21 3.68 -10.24 11.99
CA PHE A 21 2.95 -11.13 11.10
C PHE A 21 1.91 -10.38 10.24
N TYR A 22 1.06 -9.54 10.85
CA TYR A 22 0.07 -8.76 10.10
C TYR A 22 0.71 -7.74 9.17
N HIS A 23 1.76 -7.07 9.62
CA HIS A 23 2.50 -6.11 8.81
C HIS A 23 3.14 -6.78 7.60
N ASP A 24 3.78 -7.93 7.81
CA ASP A 24 4.40 -8.69 6.74
C ASP A 24 3.38 -9.21 5.73
N THR A 25 2.25 -9.74 6.21
CA THR A 25 1.17 -10.21 5.33
C THR A 25 0.64 -9.06 4.45
N CYS A 26 0.47 -7.86 5.02
CA CYS A 26 0.06 -6.68 4.24
C CYS A 26 1.14 -6.22 3.25
N ARG A 27 2.42 -6.33 3.61
CA ARG A 27 3.57 -6.03 2.73
C ARG A 27 3.61 -6.98 1.54
N GLN A 28 3.48 -8.28 1.79
CA GLN A 28 3.46 -9.28 0.73
C GLN A 28 2.25 -9.06 -0.20
N LEU A 29 1.05 -8.84 0.36
CA LEU A 29 -0.16 -8.57 -0.42
C LEU A 29 0.01 -7.33 -1.31
N TYR A 30 0.58 -6.26 -0.76
CA TYR A 30 0.87 -5.05 -1.53
C TYR A 30 1.80 -5.33 -2.70
N ASN A 31 2.90 -6.07 -2.48
CA ASN A 31 3.87 -6.37 -3.52
C ASN A 31 3.28 -7.25 -4.63
N TYR A 32 2.51 -8.29 -4.24
CA TYR A 32 1.80 -9.14 -5.18
C TYR A 32 0.85 -8.30 -6.04
N VAL A 33 -0.02 -7.51 -5.42
CA VAL A 33 -1.00 -6.71 -6.16
C VAL A 33 -0.35 -5.62 -6.99
N LEU A 34 0.77 -5.04 -6.54
CA LEU A 34 1.52 -4.08 -7.33
C LEU A 34 2.09 -4.73 -8.60
N LYS A 35 2.57 -5.98 -8.51
CA LYS A 35 3.02 -6.75 -9.67
C LYS A 35 1.87 -6.93 -10.66
N GLU A 36 0.74 -7.49 -10.22
CA GLU A 36 -0.45 -7.67 -11.07
C GLU A 36 -0.93 -6.35 -11.69
N PHE A 37 -0.93 -5.26 -10.91
CA PHE A 37 -1.31 -3.94 -11.39
C PHE A 37 -0.43 -3.45 -12.55
N ASN A 38 0.87 -3.75 -12.52
CA ASN A 38 1.80 -3.35 -13.57
C ASN A 38 1.62 -4.16 -14.86
N GLU A 39 1.00 -5.34 -14.79
CA GLU A 39 0.66 -6.14 -15.97
C GLU A 39 -0.59 -5.60 -16.69
N ILE A 40 -1.46 -4.88 -15.99
CA ILE A 40 -2.64 -4.24 -16.58
C ILE A 40 -2.19 -3.06 -17.49
N PRO A 41 -2.62 -3.02 -18.77
CA PRO A 41 -2.23 -1.95 -19.67
C PRO A 41 -2.84 -0.61 -19.26
N ASN A 42 -2.14 0.48 -19.55
CA ASN A 42 -2.64 1.84 -19.26
C ASN A 42 -3.93 2.18 -20.04
N SER A 43 -4.20 1.49 -21.15
CA SER A 43 -5.43 1.63 -21.94
C SER A 43 -6.65 0.98 -21.30
N ALA A 44 -6.50 0.08 -20.31
CA ALA A 44 -7.61 -0.60 -19.64
C ALA A 44 -8.53 0.34 -18.84
N GLY A 45 -8.06 1.56 -18.56
CA GLY A 45 -8.87 2.58 -17.91
C GLY A 45 -8.05 3.52 -17.04
N THR A 46 -8.76 4.38 -16.32
CA THR A 46 -8.13 5.32 -15.39
C THR A 46 -7.49 4.57 -14.21
N LEU A 47 -6.46 5.17 -13.59
CA LEU A 47 -5.82 4.64 -12.37
C LEU A 47 -6.83 4.14 -11.30
N PRO A 48 -7.87 4.91 -10.90
CA PRO A 48 -8.84 4.43 -9.92
C PRO A 48 -9.68 3.25 -10.40
N GLN A 49 -9.98 3.12 -11.70
CA GLN A 49 -10.71 1.98 -12.26
C GLN A 49 -9.87 0.71 -12.16
N ARG A 50 -8.62 0.76 -12.64
CA ARG A 50 -7.68 -0.37 -12.58
C ARG A 50 -7.42 -0.84 -11.15
N VAL A 51 -7.27 0.09 -10.19
CA VAL A 51 -7.10 -0.27 -8.77
C VAL A 51 -8.39 -0.90 -8.20
N LYS A 52 -9.57 -0.41 -8.60
CA LYS A 52 -10.85 -0.97 -8.13
C LYS A 52 -11.01 -2.42 -8.59
N GLU A 53 -10.64 -2.72 -9.84
CA GLU A 53 -10.68 -4.07 -10.41
C GLU A 53 -9.86 -5.08 -9.60
N ILE A 54 -8.64 -4.71 -9.19
CA ILE A 54 -7.84 -5.64 -8.38
C ILE A 54 -8.40 -5.76 -6.96
N VAL A 55 -8.92 -4.67 -6.38
CA VAL A 55 -9.56 -4.73 -5.04
C VAL A 55 -10.74 -5.71 -5.04
N THR A 56 -11.49 -5.81 -6.14
CA THR A 56 -12.60 -6.75 -6.25
C THR A 56 -12.18 -8.22 -6.35
N GLN A 57 -10.94 -8.50 -6.76
CA GLN A 57 -10.38 -9.85 -6.86
C GLN A 57 -9.71 -10.35 -5.55
N ILE A 58 -9.54 -9.47 -4.56
CA ILE A 58 -8.95 -9.84 -3.25
C ILE A 58 -9.69 -10.99 -2.54
N PRO A 59 -11.04 -11.08 -2.56
CA PRO A 59 -11.74 -12.20 -1.94
C PRO A 59 -11.28 -13.56 -2.49
N ASP A 60 -11.00 -13.65 -3.78
CA ASP A 60 -10.60 -14.88 -4.47
C ASP A 60 -9.17 -15.29 -4.09
N LEU A 61 -8.28 -14.32 -3.84
CA LEU A 61 -6.93 -14.58 -3.33
C LEU A 61 -6.92 -15.35 -2.00
N LYS A 62 -8.01 -15.28 -1.22
CA LYS A 62 -8.13 -16.01 0.05
C LYS A 62 -8.27 -17.52 -0.13
N GLU A 63 -8.64 -17.99 -1.31
CA GLU A 63 -8.81 -19.42 -1.57
C GLU A 63 -7.47 -20.16 -1.44
N TRP A 64 -6.41 -19.58 -2.00
CA TRP A 64 -5.07 -20.16 -1.99
C TRP A 64 -4.13 -19.50 -0.97
N TRP A 65 -4.31 -18.23 -0.62
CA TRP A 65 -3.51 -17.54 0.40
C TRP A 65 -4.23 -17.50 1.76
N THR A 66 -4.05 -18.57 2.53
CA THR A 66 -4.76 -18.80 3.80
C THR A 66 -4.45 -17.75 4.87
N GLU A 67 -3.24 -17.19 4.90
CA GLU A 67 -2.85 -16.13 5.84
C GLU A 67 -3.71 -14.87 5.66
N LEU A 68 -4.22 -14.58 4.46
CA LEU A 68 -5.15 -13.46 4.27
C LEU A 68 -6.46 -13.65 5.04
N LYS A 69 -6.80 -14.86 5.49
CA LYS A 69 -8.01 -15.09 6.31
C LYS A 69 -7.86 -14.54 7.73
N SER A 70 -6.65 -14.43 8.27
CA SER A 70 -6.39 -13.87 9.60
C SER A 70 -6.36 -12.34 9.62
N VAL A 71 -6.12 -11.70 8.46
CA VAL A 71 -6.16 -10.23 8.33
C VAL A 71 -7.59 -9.76 8.09
N TYR A 72 -8.05 -8.74 8.83
CA TYR A 72 -9.39 -8.18 8.63
C TYR A 72 -9.57 -7.62 7.20
N SER A 73 -10.79 -7.71 6.66
CA SER A 73 -11.07 -7.38 5.25
C SER A 73 -10.75 -5.94 4.89
N THR A 74 -11.09 -4.99 5.77
CA THR A 74 -10.83 -3.56 5.54
C THR A 74 -9.34 -3.24 5.52
N VAL A 75 -8.52 -3.96 6.29
CA VAL A 75 -7.06 -3.79 6.34
C VAL A 75 -6.44 -4.21 5.02
N ARG A 76 -6.81 -5.38 4.48
CA ARG A 76 -6.34 -5.85 3.17
C ARG A 76 -6.72 -4.91 2.05
N GLN A 77 -7.98 -4.47 2.04
CA GLN A 77 -8.46 -3.50 1.05
C GLN A 77 -7.73 -2.15 1.16
N ALA A 78 -7.44 -1.69 2.37
CA ALA A 78 -6.67 -0.46 2.59
C ALA A 78 -5.21 -0.61 2.11
N ALA A 79 -4.58 -1.76 2.37
CA ALA A 79 -3.24 -2.07 1.88
C ALA A 79 -3.17 -1.99 0.35
N VAL A 80 -4.13 -2.59 -0.37
CA VAL A 80 -4.18 -2.52 -1.83
C VAL A 80 -4.49 -1.11 -2.34
N LYS A 81 -5.45 -0.40 -1.73
CA LYS A 81 -5.79 0.98 -2.12
C LYS A 81 -4.61 1.95 -1.98
N ARG A 82 -3.61 1.66 -1.14
CA ARG A 82 -2.37 2.46 -1.06
C ARG A 82 -1.61 2.54 -2.39
N ILE A 83 -1.71 1.53 -3.26
CA ILE A 83 -1.06 1.52 -4.58
C ILE A 83 -1.42 2.76 -5.40
N LYS A 84 -2.70 3.15 -5.39
CA LYS A 84 -3.18 4.39 -6.04
C LYS A 84 -2.41 5.62 -5.56
N HIS A 85 -2.21 5.74 -4.25
CA HIS A 85 -1.52 6.87 -3.66
C HIS A 85 -0.03 6.84 -3.98
N SER A 86 0.62 5.68 -3.89
CA SER A 86 2.03 5.49 -4.24
C SER A 86 2.31 5.88 -5.70
N ILE A 87 1.48 5.43 -6.64
CA ILE A 87 1.63 5.75 -8.07
C ILE A 87 1.43 7.25 -8.32
N LYS A 88 0.40 7.84 -7.71
CA LYS A 88 0.16 9.28 -7.84
C LYS A 88 1.34 10.08 -7.33
N ALA A 89 1.84 9.77 -6.13
CA ALA A 89 3.01 10.43 -5.54
C ALA A 89 4.26 10.27 -6.44
N LEU A 90 4.51 9.07 -6.97
CA LEU A 90 5.61 8.83 -7.90
C LEU A 90 5.48 9.66 -9.18
N SER A 91 4.27 9.78 -9.73
CA SER A 91 4.03 10.60 -10.93
C SER A 91 4.31 12.09 -10.69
N GLU A 92 3.97 12.60 -9.52
CA GLU A 92 4.24 13.99 -9.13
C GLU A 92 5.74 14.24 -8.93
N LEU A 93 6.46 13.29 -8.30
CA LEU A 93 7.90 13.35 -8.15
C LEU A 93 8.62 13.39 -9.50
N LYS A 94 8.23 12.52 -10.45
CA LYS A 94 8.81 12.51 -11.80
C LYS A 94 8.62 13.84 -12.52
N LYS A 95 7.42 14.43 -12.43
CA LYS A 95 7.14 15.76 -13.02
C LYS A 95 8.00 16.86 -12.42
N ARG A 96 8.27 16.82 -11.10
CA ARG A 96 9.13 17.79 -10.42
C ARG A 96 10.59 17.67 -10.86
N LEU A 97 11.08 16.43 -11.01
CA LEU A 97 12.43 16.17 -11.51
C LEU A 97 12.61 16.74 -12.92
N GLN A 98 11.70 16.42 -13.84
CA GLN A 98 11.74 16.94 -15.22
C GLN A 98 11.75 18.48 -15.26
N ARG A 99 10.91 19.15 -14.46
CA ARG A 99 10.91 20.62 -14.39
C ARG A 99 12.23 21.18 -13.89
N ARG A 100 12.87 20.51 -12.93
CA ARG A 100 14.16 20.93 -12.37
C ARG A 100 15.28 20.77 -13.40
N GLU A 101 15.28 19.68 -14.15
CA GLU A 101 16.22 19.44 -15.25
C GLU A 101 16.08 20.52 -16.34
N SER A 102 14.85 20.81 -16.79
CA SER A 102 14.62 21.87 -17.78
C SER A 102 15.01 23.27 -17.29
N GLN A 103 14.92 23.54 -15.98
CA GLN A 103 15.38 24.81 -15.40
C GLN A 103 16.91 24.91 -15.39
N LEU A 104 17.61 23.81 -15.11
CA LEU A 104 19.07 23.74 -15.12
C LEU A 104 19.65 23.86 -16.52
N GLU A 105 18.98 23.30 -17.54
CA GLU A 105 19.39 23.44 -18.95
C GLU A 105 19.13 24.84 -19.53
N SER A 106 18.30 25.65 -18.87
CA SER A 106 17.95 27.02 -19.28
C SER A 106 18.81 28.13 -18.63
N THR A 107 19.70 27.77 -17.71
CA THR A 107 20.66 28.65 -17.00
C THR A 107 22.08 28.40 -17.48
#